data_AF-A0A924QL18-F1
#
_entry.id   AF-A0A924QL18-F1
#
_cell.length_a   1.000
_cell.length_b   1.000
_cell.length_c   1.000
_cell.angle_alpha   90.00
_cell.angle_beta   90.00
_cell.angle_gamma   90.00
#
_symmetry.space_group_name_H-M   'P 1'
#
loop_
_entity.id
_entity.type
_entity.pdbx_description
1 polymer ?
#
loop_
_entity_poly.entity_id
_entity_poly.type
_entity_poly.pdbx_seq_one_letter_code
_entity_poly.pdbx_strand_id
1 'polypeptide(L)'
;MAQYDHGPKETAADSIVIQIVSKGKSYTRSQNLTATLTKAGTSVFTIEEPDVDENFSILHNIVPFSYMAYYLAEKLNIKDTFLVGGKVTEVI
;
A
#
# COMPACT_ATOMS: atom_id res chain seq x y z
N MET A 1 -15.29 -3.91 0.90
CA MET A 1 -14.75 -5.21 0.46
C MET A 1 -14.98 -5.47 -1.02
N ALA A 2 -15.93 -4.79 -1.68
CA ALA A 2 -16.29 -4.95 -3.10
C ALA A 2 -15.14 -5.38 -4.03
N GLN A 3 -14.12 -4.56 -4.28
CA GLN A 3 -13.10 -4.91 -5.29
C GLN A 3 -12.14 -6.03 -4.87
N TYR A 4 -11.91 -6.23 -3.57
CA TYR A 4 -11.05 -7.31 -3.10
C TYR A 4 -11.70 -8.69 -3.33
N ASP A 5 -13.01 -8.78 -3.16
CA ASP A 5 -13.77 -10.03 -3.35
C ASP A 5 -14.03 -10.38 -4.84
N HIS A 6 -13.43 -9.64 -5.78
CA HIS A 6 -13.65 -9.80 -7.22
C HIS A 6 -12.35 -10.14 -7.98
N GLY A 7 -11.51 -11.04 -7.45
CA GLY A 7 -10.27 -11.50 -8.09
C GLY A 7 -9.00 -11.39 -7.24
N PRO A 8 -8.76 -10.28 -6.53
CA PRO A 8 -7.56 -10.13 -5.71
C PRO A 8 -7.47 -11.12 -4.54
N LYS A 9 -8.61 -11.56 -4.01
CA LYS A 9 -8.69 -12.52 -2.91
C LYS A 9 -8.15 -13.90 -3.27
N GLU A 10 -8.36 -14.32 -4.50
CA GLU A 10 -7.95 -15.63 -5.02
C GLU A 10 -6.43 -15.77 -5.10
N THR A 11 -5.69 -14.65 -5.14
CA THR A 11 -4.22 -14.59 -5.17
C THR A 11 -3.61 -14.17 -3.83
N ALA A 12 -4.37 -14.19 -2.74
CA ALA A 12 -3.92 -13.61 -1.47
C ALA A 12 -2.85 -14.46 -0.74
N ALA A 13 -2.81 -15.78 -0.94
CA ALA A 13 -1.85 -16.66 -0.28
C ALA A 13 -0.40 -16.29 -0.68
N ASP A 14 0.49 -16.23 0.31
CA ASP A 14 1.93 -15.88 0.16
C ASP A 14 2.19 -14.55 -0.57
N SER A 15 1.19 -13.67 -0.63
CA SER A 15 1.32 -12.34 -1.23
C SER A 15 1.72 -11.29 -0.19
N ILE A 16 2.19 -10.15 -0.71
CA ILE A 16 2.42 -8.93 0.08
C ILE A 16 1.31 -7.94 -0.27
N VAL A 17 0.63 -7.42 0.76
CA VAL A 17 -0.36 -6.36 0.62
C VAL A 17 0.15 -5.10 1.33
N ILE A 18 0.24 -4.01 0.58
CA ILE A 18 0.48 -2.68 1.14
C ILE A 18 -0.89 -2.01 1.29
N GLN A 19 -1.22 -1.64 2.53
CA GLN A 19 -2.51 -1.06 2.87
C GLN A 19 -2.30 0.37 3.37
N ILE A 20 -2.87 1.35 2.69
CA ILE A 20 -2.88 2.74 3.15
C ILE A 20 -4.21 3.02 3.84
N VAL A 21 -4.18 3.39 5.12
CA VAL A 21 -5.39 3.62 5.93
C VAL A 21 -5.35 4.96 6.63
N SER A 22 -6.53 5.46 6.97
CA SER A 22 -6.72 6.67 7.76
C SER A 22 -7.81 6.44 8.81
N LYS A 23 -7.67 7.09 9.97
CA LYS A 23 -8.68 7.03 11.03
C LYS A 23 -9.93 7.76 10.56
N GLY A 24 -10.95 6.98 10.24
CA GLY A 24 -12.15 7.47 9.58
C GLY A 24 -13.26 6.42 9.51
N LYS A 25 -14.32 6.72 8.78
CA LYS A 25 -15.52 5.85 8.71
C LYS A 25 -15.22 4.43 8.23
N SER A 26 -14.17 4.26 7.41
CA SER A 26 -13.78 2.97 6.86
C SER A 26 -12.72 2.23 7.68
N TYR A 27 -12.20 2.81 8.76
CA TYR A 27 -11.05 2.27 9.49
C TYR A 27 -11.31 0.85 10.04
N THR A 28 -12.43 0.65 10.74
CA THR A 28 -12.82 -0.68 11.25
C THR A 28 -12.98 -1.71 10.13
N ARG A 29 -13.51 -1.30 8.98
CA ARG A 29 -13.63 -2.17 7.80
C ARG A 29 -12.26 -2.57 7.26
N SER A 30 -11.31 -1.64 7.23
CA SER A 30 -9.93 -1.87 6.84
C SER A 30 -9.23 -2.86 7.79
N GLN A 31 -9.41 -2.71 9.10
CA GLN A 31 -8.87 -3.63 10.11
C GLN A 31 -9.42 -5.06 9.97
N ASN A 32 -10.72 -5.20 9.71
CA ASN A 32 -11.33 -6.51 9.46
C ASN A 32 -10.76 -7.18 8.20
N LEU A 33 -10.48 -6.40 7.15
CA LEU A 33 -9.83 -6.89 5.94
C LEU A 33 -8.39 -7.36 6.23
N THR A 34 -7.61 -6.57 6.98
CA THR A 34 -6.26 -6.95 7.44
C THR A 34 -6.29 -8.30 8.17
N ALA A 35 -7.19 -8.46 9.12
CA ALA A 35 -7.35 -9.72 9.86
C ALA A 35 -7.70 -10.90 8.96
N THR A 36 -8.47 -10.67 7.90
CA THR A 36 -8.83 -11.70 6.90
C THR A 36 -7.62 -12.08 6.05
N LEU A 37 -6.84 -11.09 5.59
CA LEU A 37 -5.62 -11.28 4.81
C LEU A 37 -4.55 -12.04 5.59
N THR A 38 -4.27 -11.64 6.83
CA THR A 38 -3.28 -12.29 7.67
C THR A 38 -3.63 -13.76 7.95
N LYS A 39 -4.92 -14.08 8.13
CA LYS A 39 -5.39 -15.48 8.27
C LYS A 39 -5.17 -16.31 6.99
N ALA A 40 -5.12 -15.68 5.83
CA ALA A 40 -4.84 -16.34 4.55
C ALA A 40 -3.34 -16.51 4.26
N GLY A 41 -2.45 -16.15 5.19
CA GLY A 41 -1.00 -16.22 5.02
C GLY A 41 -0.37 -15.00 4.35
N THR A 42 -1.15 -13.95 4.10
CA THR A 42 -0.67 -12.71 3.48
C THR A 42 0.15 -11.87 4.47
N SER A 43 1.29 -11.34 4.01
CA SER A 43 2.03 -10.30 4.75
C SER A 43 1.42 -8.92 4.47
N VAL A 44 0.90 -8.26 5.50
CA VAL A 44 0.25 -6.95 5.36
C VAL A 44 1.12 -5.85 5.97
N PHE A 45 1.50 -4.87 5.16
CA PHE A 45 2.17 -3.65 5.60
C PHE A 45 1.17 -2.50 5.62
N THR A 46 0.86 -2.01 6.81
CA THR A 46 -0.06 -0.89 6.99
C THR A 46 0.70 0.42 7.06
N ILE A 47 0.31 1.37 6.22
CA ILE A 47 0.80 2.74 6.20
C ILE A 47 -0.33 3.63 6.73
N GLU A 48 -0.05 4.29 7.84
CA GLU A 48 -0.99 5.20 8.48
C GLU A 48 -0.26 6.32 9.21
N GLU A 49 -0.80 7.53 9.11
CA GLU A 49 -0.43 8.70 9.90
C GLU A 49 -1.54 8.94 10.94
N PRO A 50 -1.38 8.42 12.18
CA PRO A 50 -2.47 8.30 13.14
C PRO A 50 -2.92 9.64 13.75
N ASP A 51 -2.10 10.69 13.61
CA ASP A 51 -2.30 12.01 14.18
C ASP A 51 -2.88 13.02 13.17
N VAL A 52 -3.20 12.56 11.96
CA VAL A 52 -3.70 13.37 10.86
C VAL A 52 -5.19 13.14 10.67
N ASP A 53 -5.94 14.23 10.46
CA ASP A 53 -7.37 14.15 10.12
C ASP A 53 -7.60 13.37 8.82
N GLU A 54 -8.71 12.62 8.73
CA GLU A 54 -9.06 11.80 7.57
C GLU A 54 -8.95 12.57 6.25
N ASN A 55 -9.35 13.86 6.23
CA ASN A 55 -9.33 14.69 5.03
C ASN A 55 -7.91 15.01 4.52
N PHE A 56 -6.93 15.04 5.43
CA PHE A 56 -5.54 15.32 5.08
C PHE A 56 -4.70 14.05 4.93
N SER A 57 -5.25 12.89 5.29
CA SER A 57 -4.54 11.60 5.28
C SER A 57 -3.94 11.24 3.92
N ILE A 58 -4.58 11.60 2.81
CA ILE A 58 -4.06 11.34 1.45
C ILE A 58 -2.72 12.07 1.23
N LEU A 59 -2.61 13.31 1.71
CA LEU A 59 -1.40 14.12 1.58
C LEU A 59 -0.29 13.71 2.54
N HIS A 60 -0.64 13.06 3.65
CA HIS A 60 0.33 12.68 4.68
C HIS A 60 0.82 11.25 4.47
N ASN A 61 -0.08 10.28 4.25
CA ASN A 61 0.27 8.88 4.03
C ASN A 61 1.12 8.65 2.77
N ILE A 62 1.08 9.57 1.80
CA ILE A 62 1.93 9.48 0.60
C ILE A 62 3.42 9.60 0.93
N VAL A 63 3.77 10.30 2.01
CA VAL A 63 5.16 10.51 2.43
C VAL A 63 5.81 9.20 2.89
N PRO A 64 5.31 8.48 3.92
CA PRO A 64 5.86 7.19 4.31
C PRO A 64 5.74 6.15 3.20
N PHE A 65 4.68 6.18 2.38
CA PHE A 65 4.57 5.30 1.21
C PHE A 65 5.71 5.53 0.20
N SER A 66 5.97 6.79 -0.17
CA SER A 66 7.01 7.12 -1.14
C SER A 66 8.40 6.81 -0.59
N TYR A 67 8.63 7.06 0.70
CA TYR A 67 9.87 6.68 1.36
C TYR A 67 10.09 5.17 1.36
N MET A 68 9.07 4.39 1.71
CA MET A 68 9.12 2.92 1.68
C MET A 68 9.38 2.41 0.25
N ALA A 69 8.71 2.97 -0.74
CA ALA A 69 8.89 2.60 -2.15
C ALA A 69 10.31 2.89 -2.63
N TYR A 70 10.86 4.07 -2.30
CA TYR A 70 12.24 4.44 -2.60
C TYR A 70 13.24 3.50 -1.92
N TYR A 71 13.07 3.25 -0.63
CA TYR A 71 13.92 2.33 0.12
C TYR A 71 13.89 0.91 -0.46
N LEU A 72 12.72 0.41 -0.85
CA LEU A 72 12.57 -0.88 -1.52
C LEU A 72 13.31 -0.89 -2.87
N ALA A 73 13.19 0.17 -3.67
CA ALA A 73 13.90 0.28 -4.93
C ALA A 73 15.42 0.22 -4.74
N GLU A 74 15.95 0.95 -3.74
CA GLU A 74 17.38 0.89 -3.39
C GLU A 74 17.80 -0.52 -2.96
N LYS A 75 17.00 -1.18 -2.10
CA LYS A 75 17.30 -2.53 -1.60
C LYS A 75 17.26 -3.60 -2.69
N LEU A 76 16.35 -3.45 -3.65
CA LEU A 76 16.23 -4.34 -4.79
C LEU A 76 17.20 -3.98 -5.92
N ASN A 77 18.03 -2.95 -5.73
CA ASN A 77 18.98 -2.44 -6.71
C ASN A 77 18.29 -2.10 -8.05
N ILE A 78 17.06 -1.60 -7.98
CA ILE A 78 16.30 -1.11 -9.12
C ILE A 78 16.83 0.28 -9.45
N LYS A 79 17.70 0.34 -10.45
CA LYS A 79 18.33 1.59 -10.94
C LYS A 79 17.68 2.15 -12.19
N ASP A 80 16.74 1.40 -12.77
CA ASP A 80 16.30 1.66 -14.13
C ASP A 80 15.23 2.74 -14.21
N THR A 81 15.35 3.52 -15.27
CA THR A 81 14.31 4.34 -15.90
C THR A 81 13.09 3.47 -16.14
N PHE A 82 12.04 3.63 -15.35
CA PHE A 82 10.78 2.95 -15.62
C PHE A 82 9.89 3.81 -16.51
N LEU A 83 9.33 3.18 -17.54
CA LEU A 83 8.36 3.81 -18.44
C LEU A 83 6.99 3.82 -17.77
N VAL A 84 6.52 5.01 -17.38
CA VAL A 84 5.11 5.21 -16.99
C VAL A 84 4.41 5.98 -18.10
N GLY A 85 3.46 5.33 -18.78
CA GLY A 85 2.61 6.00 -19.78
C GLY A 85 3.37 6.64 -20.94
N GLY A 86 4.53 6.12 -21.32
CA GLY A 86 5.34 6.63 -22.44
C GLY A 86 6.32 7.75 -22.10
N LYS A 87 6.47 8.12 -20.82
CA LYS A 87 7.53 9.03 -20.37
C LYS A 87 8.71 8.23 -19.81
N VAL A 88 9.90 8.50 -20.34
CA VAL A 88 11.18 8.06 -19.77
C VAL A 88 11.50 9.01 -18.62
N THR A 89 11.55 8.49 -17.40
CA THR A 89 11.83 9.28 -16.21
C THR A 89 13.22 8.91 -15.72
N GLU A 90 14.19 9.78 -15.93
CA GLU A 90 15.58 9.57 -15.47
C GLU A 90 15.66 9.71 -13.95
N VAL A 91 16.35 8.77 -13.32
CA VAL A 91 16.81 8.88 -11.93
C VAL A 91 18.20 9.51 -12.00
N ILE A 92 18.37 10.72 -11.48
CA ILE A 92 19.68 11.38 -11.34
C ILE A 92 20.42 10.79 -10.14
#